data_AF-A0A257S0Q6-F1
#
_entry.id   AF-A0A257S0Q6-F1
#
_cell.length_a   1.000
_cell.length_b   1.000
_cell.length_c   1.000
_cell.angle_alpha   90.00
_cell.angle_beta   90.00
_cell.angle_gamma   90.00
#
_symmetry.space_group_name_H-M   'P 1'
#
loop_
_entity.id
_entity.type
_entity.pdbx_description
1 polymer ?
#
loop_
_entity_poly.entity_id
_entity_poly.type
_entity_poly.pdbx_seq_one_letter_code
_entity_poly.pdbx_strand_id
1 'polypeptide(L)'
;VHIPKPPTHQLIGQMVGSTRESVSRALGDLATQGVITVERRGITIQARDALELATGHARRLRTPRSALAFDGTNDRRRAPV
;
A
#
# COMPACT_ATOMS: atom_id res chain seq x y z
N VAL A 1 -11.07 -10.97 3.55
CA VAL A 1 -10.86 -10.50 4.95
C VAL A 1 -12.00 -9.58 5.33
N HIS A 2 -12.60 -9.71 6.52
CA HIS A 2 -13.73 -8.86 6.95
C HIS A 2 -13.33 -7.92 8.09
N ILE A 3 -13.68 -6.66 7.97
CA ILE A 3 -13.42 -5.59 8.95
C ILE A 3 -14.78 -5.15 9.51
N PRO A 4 -15.17 -5.64 10.70
CA PRO A 4 -16.42 -5.23 11.34
C PRO A 4 -16.30 -3.82 11.93
N LYS A 5 -17.40 -3.06 11.90
CA LYS A 5 -17.49 -1.70 12.47
C LYS A 5 -16.35 -0.76 11.99
N PRO A 6 -16.24 -0.52 10.67
CA PRO A 6 -15.21 0.35 10.13
C PRO A 6 -15.34 1.76 10.72
N PRO A 7 -14.21 2.47 10.92
CA PRO A 7 -14.24 3.87 11.30
C PRO A 7 -15.01 4.69 10.25
N THR A 8 -15.60 5.80 10.68
CA THR A 8 -16.33 6.69 9.76
C THR A 8 -15.36 7.28 8.73
N HIS A 9 -15.87 7.66 7.55
CA HIS A 9 -15.04 8.31 6.52
C HIS A 9 -14.34 9.58 7.04
N GLN A 10 -14.98 10.29 7.97
CA GLN A 10 -14.39 11.44 8.63
C GLN A 10 -13.19 11.05 9.51
N LEU A 11 -13.32 10.01 10.34
CA LEU A 11 -12.23 9.54 11.18
C LEU A 11 -11.08 8.97 10.33
N ILE A 12 -11.40 8.25 9.24
CA ILE A 12 -10.39 7.82 8.26
C ILE A 12 -9.65 9.02 7.68
N GLY A 13 -10.38 10.07 7.26
CA GLY A 13 -9.79 11.30 6.75
C GLY A 13 -8.84 11.95 7.74
N GLN A 14 -9.23 12.05 9.01
CA GLN A 14 -8.38 12.55 10.08
C GLN A 14 -7.09 11.73 10.26
N MET A 15 -7.19 10.40 10.18
CA MET A 15 -6.02 9.51 10.33
C MET A 15 -5.01 9.64 9.17
N VAL A 16 -5.48 9.90 7.94
CA VAL A 16 -4.61 9.94 6.74
C VAL A 16 -4.30 11.36 6.25
N GLY A 17 -4.78 12.39 6.95
CA GLY A 17 -4.58 13.78 6.54
C GLY A 17 -5.35 14.16 5.26
N SER A 18 -6.57 13.63 5.10
CA SER A 18 -7.43 13.87 3.93
C SER A 18 -8.86 14.28 4.35
N THR A 19 -9.67 14.67 3.38
CA THR A 19 -11.07 15.05 3.62
C THR A 19 -12.00 13.84 3.62
N ARG A 20 -13.15 13.95 4.31
CA ARG A 20 -14.22 12.94 4.27
C ARG A 20 -14.64 12.63 2.83
N GLU A 21 -14.75 13.65 1.98
CA GLU A 21 -15.19 13.52 0.60
C GLU A 21 -14.16 12.76 -0.25
N SER A 22 -12.86 13.06 -0.07
CA SER A 22 -11.78 12.32 -0.72
C SER A 22 -11.79 10.85 -0.33
N VAL A 23 -11.98 10.54 0.96
CA VAL A 23 -12.10 9.16 1.45
C VAL A 23 -13.33 8.46 0.87
N SER A 24 -14.47 9.15 0.85
CA SER A 24 -15.71 8.59 0.31
C SER A 24 -15.58 8.24 -1.18
N ARG A 25 -14.92 9.10 -1.96
CA ARG A 25 -14.63 8.85 -3.38
C ARG A 25 -13.70 7.65 -3.53
N ALA A 26 -12.59 7.63 -2.80
CA ALA A 26 -11.62 6.53 -2.89
C ALA A 26 -12.23 5.16 -2.51
N LEU A 27 -13.04 5.10 -1.45
CA LEU A 27 -13.74 3.87 -1.08
C LEU A 27 -14.80 3.46 -2.11
N GLY A 28 -15.49 4.43 -2.72
CA GLY A 28 -16.43 4.20 -3.81
C GLY A 28 -15.75 3.66 -5.07
N ASP A 29 -14.59 4.20 -5.43
CA ASP A 29 -13.80 3.73 -6.57
C ASP A 29 -13.31 2.29 -6.35
N LEU A 30 -12.77 1.99 -5.16
CA LEU A 30 -12.34 0.63 -4.80
C LEU A 30 -13.49 -0.37 -4.77
N ALA A 31 -14.68 0.06 -4.34
CA ALA A 31 -15.88 -0.77 -4.36
C ALA A 31 -16.37 -1.03 -5.79
N THR A 32 -16.36 0.00 -6.64
CA THR A 32 -16.74 -0.09 -8.06
C THR A 32 -15.78 -1.01 -8.83
N GLN A 33 -14.50 -0.99 -8.49
CA GLN A 33 -13.47 -1.89 -9.04
C GLN A 33 -13.56 -3.32 -8.47
N GLY A 34 -14.46 -3.59 -7.53
CA GLY A 34 -14.63 -4.91 -6.91
C GLY A 34 -13.47 -5.30 -5.98
N VAL A 35 -12.61 -4.36 -5.59
CA VAL A 35 -11.48 -4.61 -4.68
C VAL A 35 -11.97 -4.82 -3.26
N ILE A 36 -12.99 -4.04 -2.86
CA ILE A 36 -13.68 -4.14 -1.59
C ILE A 36 -15.20 -4.22 -1.79
N THR A 37 -15.91 -4.66 -0.76
CA THR A 37 -17.35 -4.49 -0.62
C THR A 37 -17.59 -3.70 0.65
N VAL A 38 -18.35 -2.61 0.55
CA VAL A 38 -18.73 -1.78 1.69
C VAL A 38 -20.18 -2.09 2.03
N GLU A 39 -20.41 -2.57 3.25
CA GLU A 39 -21.74 -2.87 3.77
C GLU A 39 -22.00 -2.02 5.01
N ARG A 40 -23.27 -1.88 5.39
CA ARG A 40 -23.67 -1.13 6.60
C ARG A 40 -22.97 -1.63 7.87
N ARG A 41 -22.58 -2.91 7.91
CA ARG A 41 -21.99 -3.57 9.09
C ARG A 41 -20.48 -3.77 9.02
N GLY A 42 -19.84 -3.52 7.87
CA GLY A 42 -18.45 -3.87 7.68
C GLY A 42 -17.89 -3.55 6.31
N ILE A 43 -16.58 -3.70 6.17
CA ILE A 43 -15.90 -3.71 4.87
C ILE A 43 -15.29 -5.08 4.66
N THR A 44 -15.55 -5.69 3.51
CA THR A 44 -14.96 -6.97 3.11
C THR A 44 -13.95 -6.72 1.99
N ILE A 45 -12.71 -7.14 2.21
CA ILE A 45 -11.66 -7.15 1.18
C ILE A 45 -11.87 -8.38 0.30
N GLN A 46 -12.12 -8.16 -0.99
CA GLN A 46 -12.35 -9.20 -1.99
C GLN A 46 -11.04 -9.59 -2.68
N ALA A 47 -10.29 -8.61 -3.16
CA ALA A 47 -9.04 -8.81 -3.89
C ALA A 47 -7.87 -8.16 -3.15
N ARG A 48 -7.19 -8.94 -2.30
CA ARG A 48 -6.07 -8.45 -1.48
C ARG A 48 -4.91 -7.93 -2.33
N ASP A 49 -4.55 -8.64 -3.38
CA ASP A 49 -3.42 -8.27 -4.24
C ASP A 49 -3.69 -6.98 -5.02
N ALA A 50 -4.92 -6.82 -5.53
CA ALA A 50 -5.35 -5.59 -6.19
C ALA A 50 -5.34 -4.39 -5.22
N LEU A 51 -5.74 -4.61 -3.96
CA LEU A 51 -5.69 -3.57 -2.92
C LEU A 51 -4.24 -3.18 -2.59
N GLU A 52 -3.32 -4.13 -2.49
CA GLU A 52 -1.90 -3.88 -2.26
C GLU A 52 -1.23 -3.15 -3.43
N LEU A 53 -1.67 -3.43 -4.65
CA LEU A 53 -1.19 -2.74 -5.85
C LEU A 53 -1.71 -1.30 -5.90
N ALA A 54 -2.99 -1.09 -5.63
CA ALA A 54 -3.61 0.24 -5.59
C ALA A 54 -3.00 1.16 -4.51
N THR A 55 -2.55 0.58 -3.39
CA THR A 55 -1.88 1.31 -2.30
C THR A 55 -0.38 1.52 -2.53
N GLY A 56 0.16 1.07 -3.68
CA GLY A 56 1.59 1.13 -3.99
C GLY A 56 2.46 0.21 -3.14
N HIS A 57 1.87 -0.68 -2.31
CA HIS A 57 2.60 -1.62 -1.46
C HIS A 57 3.32 -2.72 -2.26
N ALA A 58 2.85 -3.04 -3.47
CA ALA A 58 3.53 -3.96 -4.38
C ALA A 58 4.98 -3.53 -4.73
N ARG A 59 5.29 -2.23 -4.68
CA ARG A 59 6.65 -1.72 -4.93
C ARG A 59 7.63 -2.04 -3.79
N ARG A 60 7.15 -2.26 -2.56
CA ARG A 60 8.01 -2.61 -1.40
C ARG A 60 8.29 -4.11 -1.29
N LEU A 61 7.38 -4.95 -1.76
CA LEU A 61 7.52 -6.42 -1.70
C LEU A 61 8.35 -7.01 -2.87
N ARG A 62 8.78 -6.18 -3.82
CA ARG A 62 9.56 -6.57 -5.02
C ARG A 62 10.97 -5.98 -5.12
N THR A 63 11.59 -5.63 -3.99
CA THR A 63 13.05 -5.45 -3.95
C THR A 63 13.65 -6.61 -3.19
N PRO A 64 14.25 -7.62 -3.85
CA PRO A 64 15.21 -8.45 -3.15
C PRO A 64 16.33 -7.52 -2.68
N ARG A 65 16.59 -7.48 -1.37
CA ARG A 65 17.72 -6.74 -0.77
C ARG A 65 19.09 -7.15 -1.36
N SER A 66 19.15 -8.13 -2.26
CA SER A 66 20.35 -8.55 -2.98
C SER A 66 20.72 -7.67 -4.18
N ALA A 67 19.85 -6.78 -4.67
CA ALA A 67 20.16 -5.89 -5.80
C ALA A 67 21.00 -4.66 -5.42
N LEU A 68 21.26 -4.45 -4.12
CA LEU A 68 22.27 -3.51 -3.63
C LEU A 68 23.58 -4.23 -3.30
N ALA A 69 23.90 -5.30 -4.06
CA ALA A 69 25.22 -5.89 -4.07
C ALA A 69 26.23 -4.79 -4.39
N PHE A 70 26.92 -4.36 -3.35
CA PHE A 70 28.11 -3.55 -3.40
C PHE A 70 29.07 -4.26 -4.36
N ASP A 71 29.27 -3.69 -5.55
CA ASP A 71 30.26 -4.15 -6.50
C ASP A 71 31.65 -3.82 -5.93
N GLY A 72 32.17 -4.74 -5.11
CA GLY A 72 33.48 -4.69 -4.49
C GLY A 72 34.64 -4.91 -5.46
N THR A 73 34.49 -4.56 -6.74
CA THR A 73 35.55 -4.74 -7.75
C THR A 73 36.48 -3.53 -7.91
N ASN A 74 36.28 -2.45 -7.14
CA ASN A 74 37.22 -1.32 -7.14
C ASN A 74 38.33 -1.45 -6.08
N ASP A 75 39.01 -2.61 -6.06
CA ASP A 75 40.27 -2.80 -5.32
C ASP A 75 41.44 -2.91 -6.31
N ARG A 76 41.67 -1.84 -7.08
CA ARG A 76 42.81 -1.71 -8.01
C ARG A 76 43.77 -0.58 -7.66
N ARG A 77 43.87 -0.18 -6.39
CA ARG A 77 44.97 0.69 -5.95
C ARG A 77 46.00 -0.12 -5.17
N ARG A 78 46.95 -0.64 -5.94
CA ARG A 78 48.25 -1.16 -5.52
C ARG A 78 48.89 -0.32 -4.40
N ALA A 79 49.36 -1.05 -3.38
CA ALA A 79 50.53 -0.92 -2.50
C ALA A 79 51.44 0.34 -2.55
N PRO A 80 52.09 0.67 -1.41
CA PRO A 80 52.92 1.87 -1.24
C PRO A 80 54.26 1.79 -1.99
N VAL A 81 54.81 2.97 -2.26
CA VAL A 81 56.17 3.22 -2.78
C VAL A 81 57.26 2.74 -1.84
#